data_AF-A0A1F9J1E4-F1
#
_entry.id   AF-A0A1F9J1E4-F1
#
_cell.length_a   1.000
_cell.length_b   1.000
_cell.length_c   1.000
_cell.angle_alpha   90.00
_cell.angle_beta   90.00
_cell.angle_gamma   90.00
#
_symmetry.space_group_name_H-M   'P 1'
#
loop_
_entity.id
_entity.type
_entity.pdbx_description
1 polymer ?
#
loop_
_entity_poly.entity_id
_entity_poly.type
_entity_poly.pdbx_seq_one_letter_code
_entity_poly.pdbx_strand_id
1 'polypeptide(L)' 'MARTNIDLDNRLVAEGLRIFKCKSKRELVHLALKELLKSARRKEILKLRGQVKWEADLDELRRSRL' A
#
# COMPACT_ATOMS: atom_id res chain seq x y z
N MET A 1 21.69 -6.10 10.83
CA MET A 1 21.09 -5.07 9.95
C MET A 1 22.20 -4.18 9.42
N ALA A 2 22.16 -3.81 8.14
CA ALA A 2 23.12 -2.88 7.55
C ALA A 2 22.81 -1.43 7.97
N ARG A 3 23.86 -0.63 8.16
CA ARG A 3 23.77 0.81 8.41
C ARG A 3 24.07 1.52 7.09
N THR A 4 23.21 2.45 6.70
CA THR A 4 23.35 3.22 5.46
C THR A 4 23.16 4.68 5.79
N ASN A 5 23.98 5.55 5.20
CA ASN A 5 23.77 6.99 5.27
C ASN A 5 22.94 7.43 4.06
N ILE A 6 21.83 8.12 4.29
CA ILE A 6 20.92 8.59 3.24
C ILE A 6 20.40 9.97 3.61
N ASP A 7 20.29 10.86 2.63
CA ASP A 7 19.66 12.16 2.81
C ASP A 7 18.14 12.02 2.73
N LEU A 8 17.45 12.63 3.70
CA LEU A 8 16.00 12.63 3.80
C LEU A 8 15.51 14.06 4.03
N ASP A 9 14.43 14.43 3.34
CA ASP A 9 13.75 15.71 3.59
C ASP A 9 13.20 15.73 5.03
N ASN A 10 13.69 16.66 5.84
CA ASN A 10 13.30 16.80 7.23
C ASN A 10 11.82 17.15 7.40
N ARG A 11 11.21 17.87 6.44
CA ARG A 11 9.78 18.21 6.48
C ARG A 11 8.94 16.96 6.30
N LEU A 12 9.27 16.16 5.30
CA LEU A 12 8.59 14.88 5.03
C LEU A 12 8.75 13.90 6.20
N VAL A 13 9.94 13.82 6.77
CA VAL A 13 10.21 12.96 7.93
C VAL A 13 9.41 13.42 9.16
N ALA A 14 9.38 14.72 9.45
CA ALA A 14 8.64 15.24 10.60
C ALA A 14 7.13 14.97 10.47
N GLU A 15 6.58 15.20 9.27
CA GLU A 15 5.18 14.89 8.98
C GLU A 15 4.90 13.39 9.11
N GLY A 16 5.76 12.54 8.53
CA GLY A 16 5.62 11.09 8.60
C GLY A 16 5.69 10.55 10.03
N LEU A 17 6.63 11.03 10.85
CA LEU A 17 6.73 10.65 12.26
C LEU A 17 5.44 10.99 13.03
N ARG A 18 4.86 12.17 12.78
CA ARG A 18 3.62 12.63 13.42
C ARG A 18 2.40 11.82 12.98
N ILE A 19 2.21 11.63 11.67
CA ILE A 19 1.03 10.95 11.11
C ILE A 19 1.04 9.47 11.46
N PHE A 20 2.19 8.80 11.27
CA PHE A 20 2.31 7.37 11.47
C PHE A 20 2.72 6.98 12.91
N LYS A 21 2.88 7.97 13.80
CA LYS A 21 3.25 7.81 15.21
C LYS A 21 4.52 6.96 15.42
N CYS A 22 5.46 7.06 14.49
CA CYS A 22 6.74 6.38 14.58
C CYS A 22 7.67 7.09 15.58
N LYS A 23 8.45 6.32 16.33
CA LYS A 23 9.36 6.83 17.37
C LYS A 23 10.71 7.26 16.81
N SER A 24 11.07 6.82 15.60
CA SER A 24 12.38 7.12 15.00
C SER A 24 12.35 7.18 13.48
N LYS A 25 13.31 7.91 12.88
CA LYS A 25 13.49 7.95 11.42
C LYS A 25 13.67 6.54 10.82
N ARG A 26 14.40 5.67 11.53
CA ARG A 26 14.61 4.26 11.14
C ARG A 26 13.28 3.51 11.03
N GLU A 27 12.45 3.62 12.06
CA GLU A 27 11.13 2.96 12.08
C GLU A 27 10.24 3.47 10.95
N LEU A 28 10.21 4.79 10.73
CA LEU A 28 9.45 5.39 9.63
C LEU A 28 9.91 4.86 8.26
N VAL A 29 11.23 4.77 8.02
CA VAL A 29 11.78 4.23 6.77
C VAL A 29 11.40 2.76 6.59
N HIS A 30 11.48 1.94 7.64
CA HIS A 30 11.04 0.55 7.57
C HIS A 30 9.54 0.41 7.28
N LEU A 31 8.71 1.25 7.90
CA LEU A 31 7.28 1.29 7.64
C LEU A 31 6.99 1.65 6.18
N ALA A 32 7.64 2.69 5.67
CA ALA A 32 7.48 3.13 4.28
C ALA A 32 7.85 2.02 3.29
N LEU A 33 8.98 1.33 3.49
CA LEU A 33 9.39 0.21 2.64
C LEU A 33 8.38 -0.95 2.68
N LYS A 34 7.86 -1.28 3.87
CA LYS A 34 6.84 -2.33 4.03
C LYS A 34 5.54 -1.98 3.31
N GLU A 35 5.06 -0.75 3.45
CA GLU A 35 3.83 -0.31 2.79
C GLU A 35 4.00 -0.18 1.27
N LEU A 36 5.19 0.21 0.79
CA LEU A 36 5.50 0.23 -0.64
C LEU A 36 5.39 -1.18 -1.24
N LEU A 37 5.99 -2.18 -0.60
CA LEU A 37 5.90 -3.57 -1.04
C LEU A 37 4.48 -4.12 -0.94
N LYS A 38 3.75 -3.80 0.13
CA LYS A 38 2.35 -4.19 0.30
C LYS A 38 1.48 -3.61 -0.83
N SER A 39 1.72 -2.36 -1.19
CA SER A 39 1.04 -1.70 -2.32
C SER A 39 1.36 -2.37 -3.65
N ALA A 40 2.64 -2.68 -3.90
CA ALA A 40 3.06 -3.39 -5.10
C ALA A 40 2.42 -4.78 -5.22
N ARG A 41 2.40 -5.56 -4.12
CA ARG A 41 1.74 -6.88 -4.08
C ARG A 41 0.24 -6.79 -4.34
N ARG A 42 -0.46 -5.79 -3.76
CA ARG A 42 -1.88 -5.58 -4.06
C ARG A 42 -2.13 -5.33 -5.55
N LYS A 43 -1.24 -4.61 -6.23
CA LYS A 43 -1.36 -4.39 -7.68
C LYS A 43 -1.19 -5.68 -8.49
N GLU A 44 -0.58 -6.72 -7.94
CA GLU A 44 -0.48 -8.01 -8.64
C GLU A 44 -1.84 -8.67 -8.88
N ILE A 45 -2.87 -8.34 -8.08
CA ILE A 45 -4.23 -8.81 -8.35
C ILE A 45 -4.73 -8.35 -9.72
N LEU A 46 -4.24 -7.21 -10.22
CA LEU A 46 -4.59 -6.70 -11.54
C LEU A 46 -4.09 -7.62 -12.67
N LYS A 47 -3.09 -8.47 -12.40
CA LYS A 47 -2.63 -9.48 -13.37
C LYS A 47 -3.72 -10.52 -13.67
N LEU A 48 -4.64 -10.76 -12.73
CA LEU A 48 -5.76 -11.70 -12.91
C LEU A 48 -6.85 -11.14 -13.84
N ARG A 49 -6.78 -9.86 -14.23
CA ARG A 49 -7.77 -9.23 -15.11
C ARG A 49 -7.86 -9.98 -16.45
N GLY A 50 -9.04 -10.47 -16.77
CA GLY A 50 -9.30 -11.24 -18.00
C GLY A 50 -8.80 -12.68 -17.97
N GLN A 51 -8.13 -13.12 -16.89
CA GLN A 51 -7.69 -14.51 -16.71
C GLN A 51 -8.69 -15.33 -15.89
N VAL A 52 -9.46 -14.67 -15.01
CA VAL A 52 -10.47 -15.32 -14.18
C VAL A 52 -11.85 -15.22 -14.82
N LYS A 53 -12.59 -16.33 -14.80
CA LYS A 53 -13.98 -16.38 -15.22
C LYS A 53 -14.86 -15.84 -14.09
N TRP A 54 -15.75 -14.92 -14.43
CA TRP A 54 -16.77 -14.42 -13.52
C TRP A 54 -17.99 -15.36 -13.56
N GLU A 55 -18.46 -15.82 -12.40
CA GLU A 55 -19.52 -16.85 -12.28
C GLU A 55 -20.85 -16.32 -11.72
N ALA A 56 -21.12 -15.01 -11.79
CA ALA A 56 -22.39 -14.43 -11.32
C ALA A 56 -23.14 -13.66 -12.43
N ASP A 57 -24.47 -13.61 -12.34
CA ASP A 57 -25.30 -12.77 -13.22
C ASP A 57 -25.19 -11.29 -12.81
N LEU A 58 -24.67 -10.48 -13.73
CA LEU A 58 -24.43 -9.07 -13.50
C LEU A 58 -25.73 -8.26 -13.47
N ASP A 59 -26.77 -8.71 -14.18
CA ASP A 59 -28.06 -8.04 -14.23
C ASP A 59 -28.87 -8.34 -12.96
N GLU A 60 -28.75 -9.54 -12.39
CA GLU A 60 -29.33 -9.89 -11.09
C GLU A 60 -28.81 -8.99 -9.97
N LEU A 61 -27.49 -8.80 -9.91
CA LEU A 61 -26.83 -7.93 -8.91
C LEU A 61 -27.17 -6.44 -9.06
N ARG A 62 -27.65 -6.01 -10.23
CA ARG A 62 -28.09 -4.64 -10.49
C ARG A 62 -29.54 -4.43 -10.10
N ARG A 63 -30.39 -5.45 -10.32
CA ARG A 63 -31.81 -5.42 -9.95
C ARG A 63 -32.03 -5.33 -8.44
N SER A 64 -31.15 -5.92 -7.62
CA SER A 64 -31.24 -5.90 -6.15
C SER A 64 -30.90 -4.56 -5.47
N ARG A 65 -30.61 -3.51 -6.26
CA ARG A 65 -30.28 -2.16 -5.75
C ARG A 65 -31.46 -1.18 -5.78
N LEU A 66 -32.60 -1.62 -6.31
CA LEU A 66 -33.90 -0.92 -6.28
C LEU A 66 -34.73 -1.47 -5.11
#